data_AF-A0A1G9PNF6-F1
#
_entry.id   AF-A0A1G9PNF6-F1
#
_cell.length_a   1.000
_cell.length_b   1.000
_cell.length_c   1.000
_cell.angle_alpha   90.00
_cell.angle_beta   90.00
_cell.angle_gamma   90.00
#
_symmetry.space_group_name_H-M   'P 1'
#
loop_
_entity.id
_entity.type
_entity.pdbx_description
1 polymer ?
#
loop_
_entity_poly.entity_id
_entity_poly.type
_entity_poly.pdbx_seq_one_letter_code
_entity_poly.pdbx_strand_id
1 'polypeptide(L)'
;MKLLYSPLVAGLLSATLWLQSFYLFAQPRLPTSQYVPDKGYWEVSVNPKGRYTTVAFFDQDRQLLYEEKLWGQYIDLTEKNRAHLDALLAQMLQQHLVANAVKTKALQQLPLRSLRTLPAEALRNEVAATKQNLEAAERPVDLSMVVRKGPAVLQVFMKNPLQRMVFLQLRNDKGKVFYEENSRQVAYNRRFQLADLPDGTYHFVVKAKGKRLQRVMFMEAGQLHLLSEELPPPTEPHYADYLQKEALGEAQIK
;
A
#
# COMPACT_ATOMS: atom_id res chain seq x y z
N MET A 1 -32.76 75.73 36.09
CA MET A 1 -32.75 75.61 37.56
C MET A 1 -32.31 74.19 37.90
N LYS A 2 -31.24 74.07 38.71
CA LYS A 2 -30.56 72.85 39.19
C LYS A 2 -29.68 72.07 38.19
N LEU A 3 -28.39 72.41 38.29
CA LEU A 3 -27.19 71.59 38.06
C LEU A 3 -27.27 70.25 38.82
N LEU A 4 -26.39 69.28 38.50
CA LEU A 4 -25.39 68.67 39.41
C LEU A 4 -24.77 67.35 38.85
N TYR A 5 -23.43 67.37 38.75
CA TYR A 5 -22.41 66.31 38.96
C TYR A 5 -22.25 65.06 38.05
N SER A 6 -21.19 65.13 37.23
CA SER A 6 -20.15 64.09 36.95
C SER A 6 -19.35 63.75 38.25
N PRO A 7 -18.38 62.80 38.40
CA PRO A 7 -17.62 61.95 37.43
C PRO A 7 -17.26 60.50 37.94
N LEU A 8 -16.39 59.77 37.19
CA LEU A 8 -15.35 58.81 37.67
C LEU A 8 -15.85 57.44 38.21
N VAL A 9 -15.31 56.23 37.95
CA VAL A 9 -13.94 55.69 37.83
C VAL A 9 -13.98 54.27 37.21
N ALA A 10 -12.98 53.99 36.37
CA ALA A 10 -12.23 52.74 36.11
C ALA A 10 -12.87 51.32 36.12
N GLY A 11 -12.41 50.54 35.15
CA GLY A 11 -12.42 49.07 35.16
C GLY A 11 -11.99 48.49 33.80
N LEU A 12 -10.74 48.69 33.40
CA LEU A 12 -9.71 47.62 33.33
C LEU A 12 -10.00 46.51 32.30
N LEU A 13 -9.27 46.61 31.18
CA LEU A 13 -8.65 45.54 30.38
C LEU A 13 -9.04 44.10 30.76
N SER A 14 -9.69 43.39 29.83
CA SER A 14 -9.67 41.93 29.78
C SER A 14 -9.58 41.47 28.33
N ALA A 15 -8.42 41.74 27.73
CA ALA A 15 -7.93 41.05 26.55
C ALA A 15 -7.33 39.71 27.02
N THR A 16 -8.17 38.71 27.23
CA THR A 16 -7.73 37.35 27.56
C THR A 16 -7.93 36.44 26.35
N LEU A 17 -6.83 36.31 25.62
CA LEU A 17 -6.41 35.17 24.80
C LEU A 17 -7.27 33.89 24.97
N TRP A 18 -8.24 33.69 24.08
CA TRP A 18 -8.77 32.37 23.77
C TRP A 18 -7.83 31.67 22.77
N LEU A 19 -6.58 31.49 23.15
CA LEU A 19 -5.66 30.51 22.55
C LEU A 19 -5.66 29.28 23.46
N GLN A 20 -6.85 28.68 23.60
CA GLN A 20 -6.99 27.36 24.19
C GLN A 20 -6.47 26.34 23.17
N SER A 21 -5.16 26.16 23.20
CA SER A 21 -4.58 24.85 23.43
C SER A 21 -5.23 23.69 22.66
N PHE A 22 -5.06 23.67 21.34
CA PHE A 22 -4.90 22.38 20.65
C PHE A 22 -3.56 21.80 21.09
N TYR A 23 -3.49 21.34 22.34
CA TYR A 23 -2.53 20.32 22.70
C TYR A 23 -2.84 19.16 21.74
N LEU A 24 -1.95 19.00 20.77
CA LEU A 24 -1.68 17.72 20.15
C LEU A 24 -1.68 16.72 21.31
N PHE A 25 -2.76 15.95 21.43
CA PHE A 25 -2.74 14.69 22.15
C PHE A 25 -1.76 13.81 21.36
N ALA A 26 -0.47 14.04 21.57
CA ALA A 26 0.50 12.97 21.58
C ALA A 26 -0.02 12.05 22.67
N GLN A 27 -0.87 11.09 22.29
CA GLN A 27 -1.27 10.02 23.18
C GLN A 27 0.05 9.49 23.76
N PRO A 28 0.23 9.52 25.09
CA PRO A 28 1.40 8.91 25.68
C PRO A 28 1.45 7.50 25.10
N ARG A 29 2.61 7.13 24.53
CA ARG A 29 2.85 5.76 24.11
C ARG A 29 2.67 4.93 25.36
N LEU A 30 1.47 4.38 25.55
CA LEU A 30 1.23 3.43 26.61
C LEU A 30 2.16 2.26 26.25
N PRO A 31 3.12 1.89 27.11
CA PRO A 31 3.82 0.63 26.94
C PRO A 31 2.77 -0.46 27.19
N THR A 32 2.00 -0.83 26.16
CA THR A 32 0.92 -1.83 26.25
C THR A 32 1.43 -3.25 26.01
N SER A 33 2.74 -3.48 26.13
CA SER A 33 3.26 -4.81 26.41
C SER A 33 3.56 -4.86 27.90
N GLN A 34 2.92 -5.77 28.64
CA GLN A 34 3.45 -6.21 29.93
C GLN A 34 4.86 -6.74 29.65
N TYR A 35 5.86 -5.91 29.90
CA TYR A 35 7.26 -6.35 29.85
C TYR A 35 7.40 -7.42 30.91
N VAL A 36 7.54 -8.66 30.48
CA VAL A 36 7.92 -9.77 31.35
C VAL A 36 9.44 -9.87 31.19
N PRO A 37 10.24 -9.39 32.16
CA PRO A 37 11.67 -9.65 32.16
C PRO A 37 11.86 -11.17 32.08
N ASP A 38 12.70 -11.66 31.17
CA ASP A 38 12.89 -13.07 30.71
C ASP A 38 12.05 -13.55 29.53
N LYS A 39 11.16 -12.74 28.97
CA LYS A 39 10.50 -13.09 27.70
C LYS A 39 10.72 -11.96 26.70
N GLY A 40 10.90 -12.32 25.42
CA GLY A 40 10.80 -11.33 24.34
C GLY A 40 9.47 -10.59 24.41
N TYR A 41 9.30 -9.57 23.58
CA TYR A 41 8.08 -8.77 23.56
C TYR A 41 7.72 -8.35 22.16
N TRP A 42 6.48 -7.94 21.96
CA TRP A 42 6.03 -7.32 20.72
C TRP A 42 5.60 -5.87 20.97
N GLU A 43 5.77 -5.02 19.98
CA GLU A 43 5.35 -3.61 19.97
C GLU A 43 4.42 -3.38 18.77
N VAL A 44 3.30 -2.71 19.01
CA VAL A 44 2.39 -2.26 17.95
C VAL A 44 2.40 -0.74 17.92
N SER A 45 2.79 -0.16 16.78
CA SER A 45 2.80 1.29 16.57
C SER A 45 1.92 1.69 15.39
N VAL A 46 1.15 2.75 15.54
CA VAL A 46 0.29 3.27 14.45
C VAL A 46 0.92 4.54 13.89
N ASN A 47 1.14 4.59 12.58
CA ASN A 47 1.54 5.80 11.88
C ASN A 47 0.31 6.43 11.20
N PRO A 48 -0.30 7.48 11.79
CA PRO A 48 -1.49 8.11 11.25
C PRO A 48 -1.22 8.84 9.93
N LYS A 49 -0.01 9.39 9.74
CA LYS A 49 0.37 10.10 8.50
C LYS A 49 0.51 9.13 7.33
N GLY A 50 1.17 8.00 7.57
CA GLY A 50 1.35 6.95 6.58
C GLY A 50 0.15 6.01 6.42
N ARG A 51 -0.84 6.10 7.31
CA ARG A 51 -2.00 5.20 7.39
C ARG A 51 -1.59 3.72 7.41
N TYR A 52 -0.63 3.38 8.27
CA TYR A 52 -0.24 1.98 8.48
C TYR A 52 0.02 1.70 9.96
N THR A 53 -0.07 0.43 10.34
CA THR A 53 0.31 -0.08 11.66
C THR A 53 1.52 -0.98 11.52
N THR A 54 2.54 -0.77 12.35
CA THR A 54 3.72 -1.62 12.43
C THR A 54 3.59 -2.55 13.63
N VAL A 55 3.85 -3.84 13.43
CA VAL A 55 4.02 -4.83 14.50
C VAL A 55 5.47 -5.27 14.49
N ALA A 56 6.19 -5.07 15.58
CA ALA A 56 7.58 -5.46 15.74
C ALA A 56 7.70 -6.49 16.87
N PHE A 57 8.51 -7.52 16.66
CA PHE A 57 8.79 -8.57 17.65
C PHE A 57 10.27 -8.48 18.03
N PHE A 58 10.54 -8.53 19.32
CA PHE A 58 11.86 -8.40 19.91
C PHE A 58 12.17 -9.62 20.79
N ASP A 59 13.44 -10.00 20.84
CA ASP A 59 13.91 -10.97 21.83
C ASP A 59 14.09 -10.34 23.22
N GLN A 60 14.61 -11.13 24.17
CA GLN A 60 14.90 -10.69 25.54
C GLN A 60 15.98 -9.60 25.61
N ASP A 61 16.87 -9.55 24.62
CA ASP A 61 17.99 -8.61 24.50
C ASP A 61 17.59 -7.35 23.69
N ARG A 62 16.28 -7.20 23.39
CA ARG A 62 15.69 -6.14 22.57
C ARG A 62 16.18 -6.12 21.12
N GLN A 63 16.69 -7.24 20.60
CA GLN A 63 17.01 -7.38 19.19
C GLN A 63 15.74 -7.64 18.39
N LEU A 64 15.59 -6.94 17.28
CA LEU A 64 14.44 -7.09 16.39
C LEU A 64 14.50 -8.47 15.70
N LEU A 65 13.50 -9.30 15.97
CA LEU A 65 13.32 -10.60 15.33
C LEU A 65 12.54 -10.47 14.02
N TYR A 66 11.47 -9.66 14.03
CA TYR A 66 10.58 -9.48 12.88
C TYR A 66 9.84 -8.14 12.95
N GLU A 67 9.59 -7.53 11.78
CA GLU A 67 8.75 -6.33 11.65
C GLU A 67 7.79 -6.50 10.47
N GLU A 68 6.51 -6.18 10.67
CA GLU A 68 5.48 -6.16 9.63
C GLU A 68 4.73 -4.83 9.59
N LYS A 69 4.44 -4.32 8.39
CA LYS A 69 3.67 -3.09 8.15
C LYS A 69 2.33 -3.41 7.50
N LEU A 70 1.25 -3.12 8.21
CA LEU A 70 -0.13 -3.33 7.80
C LEU A 70 -0.72 -2.03 7.27
N TRP A 71 -0.85 -1.91 5.96
CA TRP A 71 -1.35 -0.71 5.29
C TRP A 71 -2.88 -0.59 5.35
N GLY A 72 -3.37 0.58 5.76
CA GLY A 72 -4.80 0.90 5.82
C GLY A 72 -5.58 0.10 6.88
N GLN A 73 -4.87 -0.60 7.75
CA GLN A 73 -5.43 -1.42 8.83
C GLN A 73 -4.90 -0.91 10.16
N TYR A 74 -5.70 -1.06 11.22
CA TYR A 74 -5.28 -0.86 12.60
C TYR A 74 -5.53 -2.16 13.37
N ILE A 75 -4.66 -2.46 14.34
CA ILE A 75 -4.86 -3.59 15.23
C ILE A 75 -5.44 -3.05 16.54
N ASP A 76 -6.64 -3.50 16.87
CA ASP A 76 -7.18 -3.31 18.21
C ASP A 76 -6.53 -4.32 19.17
N LEU A 77 -5.99 -3.86 20.29
CA LEU A 77 -5.29 -4.71 21.27
C LEU A 77 -6.27 -5.41 22.22
N THR A 78 -7.28 -6.09 21.65
CA THR A 78 -8.18 -6.98 22.38
C THR A 78 -7.42 -8.15 23.00
N GLU A 79 -7.98 -8.79 24.02
CA GLU A 79 -7.35 -9.95 24.68
C GLU A 79 -7.01 -11.09 23.70
N LYS A 80 -7.91 -11.35 22.74
CA LYS A 80 -7.70 -12.34 21.69
C LYS A 80 -6.52 -11.99 20.78
N ASN A 81 -6.38 -10.72 20.41
CA ASN A 81 -5.28 -10.28 19.56
C ASN A 81 -3.94 -10.30 20.32
N ARG A 82 -3.93 -9.93 21.61
CA ARG A 82 -2.73 -10.06 22.46
C ARG A 82 -2.27 -11.51 22.56
N ALA A 83 -3.18 -12.44 22.87
CA ALA A 83 -2.87 -13.87 22.93
C ALA A 83 -2.34 -14.42 21.60
N HIS A 84 -2.84 -13.92 20.47
CA HIS A 84 -2.34 -14.29 19.15
C HIS A 84 -0.91 -13.78 18.90
N LEU A 85 -0.63 -12.52 19.25
CA LEU A 85 0.71 -11.94 19.15
C LEU A 85 1.70 -12.66 20.07
N ASP A 86 1.28 -13.04 21.28
CA ASP A 86 2.09 -13.83 22.21
C ASP A 86 2.42 -15.22 21.65
N ALA A 87 1.45 -15.88 21.01
CA ALA A 87 1.67 -17.16 20.35
C ALA A 87 2.66 -17.05 19.18
N LEU A 88 2.55 -15.99 18.37
CA LEU A 88 3.49 -15.72 17.27
C LEU A 88 4.90 -15.47 17.78
N LEU A 89 5.04 -14.67 18.84
CA LEU A 89 6.33 -14.42 19.49
C LEU A 89 6.96 -15.73 19.98
N ALA A 90 6.18 -16.58 20.65
CA ALA A 90 6.66 -17.88 21.13
C ALA A 90 7.16 -18.77 19.96
N GLN A 91 6.46 -18.77 18.83
CA GLN A 91 6.88 -19.49 17.63
C GLN A 91 8.18 -18.94 17.04
N MET A 92 8.34 -17.62 16.96
CA MET A 92 9.56 -16.98 16.45
C MET A 92 10.77 -17.29 17.33
N LEU A 93 10.62 -17.22 18.65
CA LEU A 93 11.68 -17.57 19.60
C LEU A 93 12.11 -19.04 19.45
N GLN A 94 11.16 -19.97 19.25
CA GLN A 94 11.48 -21.37 18.99
C GLN A 94 12.24 -21.59 17.68
N GLN A 95 11.85 -20.91 16.60
CA GLN A 95 12.53 -21.03 15.31
C GLN A 95 13.95 -20.44 15.36
N HIS A 96 14.14 -19.35 16.11
CA HIS A 96 15.47 -18.74 16.28
C HIS A 96 16.43 -19.66 17.06
N LEU A 97 15.92 -20.39 18.06
CA LEU A 97 16.72 -21.40 18.76
C LEU A 97 17.21 -22.51 17.83
N VAL A 98 16.40 -22.94 16.87
CA VAL A 98 16.81 -23.94 15.86
C VAL A 98 17.87 -23.37 14.92
N ALA A 99 17.68 -22.13 14.43
CA ALA A 99 18.66 -21.48 13.55
C ALA A 99 20.04 -21.32 14.22
N ASN A 100 20.06 -21.02 15.52
CA ASN A 100 21.30 -20.90 16.29
C ASN A 100 21.89 -22.26 16.69
N ALA A 101 21.08 -23.31 16.84
CA ALA A 101 21.53 -24.66 17.18
C ALA A 101 22.09 -25.43 15.98
N VAL A 102 21.61 -25.14 14.76
CA VAL A 102 22.09 -25.78 13.54
C VAL A 102 23.38 -25.10 13.09
N LYS A 103 24.52 -25.80 13.27
CA LYS A 103 25.80 -25.40 12.69
C LYS A 103 25.68 -25.36 11.17
N THR A 104 25.44 -24.18 10.61
CA THR A 104 25.44 -23.98 9.17
C THR A 104 26.89 -23.97 8.68
N LYS A 105 27.21 -24.82 7.69
CA LYS A 105 28.47 -24.70 6.97
C LYS A 105 28.27 -23.61 5.91
N ALA A 106 29.18 -22.65 5.86
CA ALA A 106 29.18 -21.66 4.79
C ALA A 106 29.17 -22.39 3.44
N LEU A 107 28.21 -22.04 2.58
CA LEU A 107 28.23 -22.47 1.19
C LEU A 107 29.58 -22.05 0.61
N GLN A 108 30.39 -23.03 0.19
CA GLN A 108 31.66 -22.76 -0.47
C GLN A 108 31.36 -21.87 -1.67
N GLN A 109 31.80 -20.61 -1.58
CA GLN A 109 31.73 -19.69 -2.70
C GLN A 109 32.60 -20.29 -3.79
N LEU A 110 31.98 -20.78 -4.86
CA LEU A 110 32.68 -21.27 -6.03
C LEU A 110 33.59 -20.13 -6.50
N PRO A 111 34.91 -20.35 -6.65
CA PRO A 111 35.82 -19.31 -7.06
C PRO A 111 35.41 -18.80 -8.44
N LEU A 112 35.02 -17.51 -8.52
CA LEU A 112 34.63 -16.79 -9.74
C LEU A 112 35.62 -16.93 -10.93
N ARG A 113 36.83 -17.45 -10.69
CA ARG A 113 37.87 -17.66 -11.70
C ARG A 113 37.64 -18.86 -12.63
N SER A 114 36.76 -19.81 -12.31
CA SER A 114 36.47 -20.96 -13.20
C SER A 114 35.49 -20.64 -14.34
N LEU A 115 34.92 -19.44 -14.40
CA LEU A 115 33.98 -19.04 -15.47
C LEU A 115 34.66 -18.50 -16.74
N ARG A 116 35.99 -18.41 -16.79
CA ARG A 116 36.72 -17.78 -17.92
C ARG A 116 37.00 -18.69 -19.12
N THR A 117 36.66 -19.97 -19.06
CA THR A 117 36.91 -20.94 -20.14
C THR A 117 35.64 -21.65 -20.61
N LEU A 118 34.50 -20.96 -20.58
CA LEU A 118 33.30 -21.46 -21.24
C LEU A 118 33.37 -21.07 -22.72
N PRO A 119 33.27 -22.03 -23.66
CA PRO A 119 33.18 -21.74 -25.09
C PRO A 119 32.05 -20.73 -25.35
N ALA A 120 32.29 -19.76 -26.22
CA ALA A 120 31.32 -18.69 -26.50
C ALA A 120 29.92 -19.21 -26.93
N GLU A 121 29.87 -20.42 -27.49
CA GLU A 121 28.63 -21.12 -27.85
C GLU A 121 27.88 -21.68 -26.63
N ALA A 122 28.58 -22.21 -25.63
CA ALA A 122 27.97 -22.65 -24.37
C ALA A 122 27.38 -21.46 -23.62
N LEU A 123 28.09 -20.33 -23.59
CA LEU A 123 27.59 -19.08 -23.00
C LEU A 123 26.38 -18.51 -23.77
N ARG A 124 26.38 -18.58 -25.11
CA ARG A 124 25.22 -18.17 -25.92
C ARG A 124 23.98 -19.02 -25.65
N ASN A 125 24.15 -20.34 -25.58
CA ASN A 125 23.05 -21.26 -25.30
C ASN A 125 22.53 -21.11 -23.87
N GLU A 126 23.42 -20.88 -22.90
CA GLU A 126 23.04 -20.67 -21.50
C GLU A 126 22.36 -19.31 -21.29
N VAL A 127 22.82 -18.24 -21.97
CA VAL A 127 22.15 -16.93 -21.96
C VAL A 127 20.81 -16.99 -22.68
N ALA A 128 20.71 -17.72 -23.80
CA ALA A 128 19.44 -17.92 -24.51
C ALA A 128 18.45 -18.74 -23.66
N ALA A 129 18.90 -19.82 -23.02
CA ALA A 129 18.09 -20.64 -22.12
C ALA A 129 17.68 -19.86 -20.85
N THR A 130 18.57 -19.01 -20.32
CA THR A 130 18.26 -18.14 -19.17
C THR A 130 17.26 -17.04 -19.56
N LYS A 131 17.36 -16.48 -20.78
CA LYS A 131 16.35 -15.55 -21.32
C LYS A 131 15.00 -16.23 -21.50
N GLN A 132 14.98 -17.43 -22.08
CA GLN A 132 13.76 -18.23 -22.23
C GLN A 132 13.13 -18.61 -20.88
N ASN A 133 13.94 -18.94 -19.88
CA ASN A 133 13.45 -19.21 -18.52
C ASN A 133 12.98 -17.96 -17.78
N LEU A 134 13.61 -16.79 -18.01
CA LEU A 134 13.10 -15.51 -17.49
C LEU A 134 11.78 -15.11 -18.17
N GLU A 135 11.65 -15.32 -19.48
CA GLU A 135 10.41 -15.07 -20.23
C GLU A 135 9.30 -16.05 -19.84
N ALA A 136 9.63 -17.32 -19.59
CA ALA A 136 8.69 -18.32 -19.06
C ALA A 136 8.32 -18.09 -17.59
N ALA A 137 9.15 -17.38 -16.82
CA ALA A 137 8.87 -16.98 -15.44
C ALA A 137 8.14 -15.63 -15.33
N GLU A 138 7.85 -14.95 -16.45
CA GLU A 138 7.05 -13.72 -16.45
C GLU A 138 5.59 -14.01 -16.10
N ARG A 139 5.29 -14.15 -14.80
CA ARG A 139 3.92 -14.23 -14.34
C ARG A 139 3.18 -12.94 -14.75
N PRO A 140 2.13 -13.02 -15.59
CA PRO A 140 1.42 -11.84 -16.02
C PRO A 140 0.74 -11.19 -14.82
N VAL A 141 0.52 -9.87 -14.89
CA VAL A 141 -0.29 -9.17 -13.90
C VAL A 141 -1.68 -9.78 -13.91
N ASP A 142 -2.17 -10.23 -12.76
CA ASP A 142 -3.53 -10.72 -12.61
C ASP A 142 -4.41 -9.58 -12.09
N LEU A 143 -5.51 -9.30 -12.78
CA LEU A 143 -6.38 -8.16 -12.54
C LEU A 143 -7.81 -8.65 -12.40
N SER A 144 -8.50 -8.26 -11.32
CA SER A 144 -9.93 -8.49 -11.19
C SER A 144 -10.62 -7.30 -10.53
N MET A 145 -11.88 -7.10 -10.90
CA MET A 145 -12.72 -6.04 -10.37
C MET A 145 -14.08 -6.60 -10.02
N VAL A 146 -14.56 -6.26 -8.83
CA VAL A 146 -15.86 -6.66 -8.33
C VAL A 146 -16.66 -5.41 -8.02
N VAL A 147 -17.81 -5.29 -8.67
CA VAL A 147 -18.80 -4.25 -8.40
C VAL A 147 -19.86 -4.86 -7.50
N ARG A 148 -20.06 -4.30 -6.30
CA ARG A 148 -21.10 -4.77 -5.38
C ARG A 148 -22.35 -3.92 -5.55
N LYS A 149 -23.49 -4.59 -5.77
CA LYS A 149 -24.82 -3.96 -5.69
C LYS A 149 -25.08 -3.54 -4.24
N GLY A 150 -25.61 -2.34 -4.02
CA GLY A 150 -25.85 -1.77 -2.69
C GLY A 150 -25.03 -0.49 -2.48
N PRO A 151 -24.26 -0.35 -1.38
CA PRO A 151 -23.39 0.83 -1.22
C PRO A 151 -22.46 0.88 -2.43
N ALA A 152 -22.39 2.03 -3.09
CA ALA A 152 -21.65 2.22 -4.34
C ALA A 152 -20.15 1.96 -4.12
N VAL A 153 -19.74 0.69 -4.14
CA VAL A 153 -18.40 0.24 -3.79
C VAL A 153 -17.84 -0.59 -4.93
N LEU A 154 -16.72 -0.13 -5.45
CA LEU A 154 -15.89 -0.86 -6.40
C LEU A 154 -14.69 -1.45 -5.65
N GLN A 155 -14.49 -2.76 -5.76
CA GLN A 155 -13.32 -3.43 -5.20
C GLN A 155 -12.40 -3.89 -6.32
N VAL A 156 -11.13 -3.49 -6.25
CA VAL A 156 -10.10 -3.83 -7.23
C VAL A 156 -9.08 -4.73 -6.56
N PHE A 157 -8.84 -5.91 -7.16
CA PHE A 157 -7.79 -6.82 -6.77
C PHE A 157 -6.76 -6.94 -7.88
N MET A 158 -5.49 -6.93 -7.51
CA MET A 158 -4.39 -7.13 -8.43
C MET A 158 -3.26 -7.92 -7.78
N LYS A 159 -2.66 -8.83 -8.56
CA LYS A 159 -1.38 -9.48 -8.25
C LYS A 159 -0.37 -9.07 -9.31
N ASN A 160 0.71 -8.45 -8.88
CA ASN A 160 1.76 -7.88 -9.73
C ASN A 160 3.15 -8.27 -9.19
N PRO A 161 3.53 -9.55 -9.28
CA PRO A 161 4.74 -10.08 -8.65
C PRO A 161 6.03 -9.41 -9.13
N LEU A 162 6.01 -8.86 -10.35
CA LEU A 162 7.14 -8.18 -10.97
C LEU A 162 7.13 -6.65 -10.76
N GLN A 163 6.23 -6.13 -9.91
CA GLN A 163 6.13 -4.69 -9.59
C GLN A 163 6.06 -3.78 -10.83
N ARG A 164 5.43 -4.29 -11.90
CA ARG A 164 5.23 -3.53 -13.14
C ARG A 164 4.33 -2.34 -12.89
N MET A 165 4.47 -1.30 -13.69
CA MET A 165 3.60 -0.13 -13.61
C MET A 165 2.16 -0.52 -13.94
N VAL A 166 1.23 -0.17 -13.06
CA VAL A 166 -0.21 -0.32 -13.25
C VAL A 166 -0.90 1.01 -13.05
N PHE A 167 -1.69 1.39 -14.04
CA PHE A 167 -2.43 2.64 -14.10
C PHE A 167 -3.91 2.39 -13.79
N LEU A 168 -4.46 3.11 -12.83
CA LEU A 168 -5.87 3.05 -12.45
C LEU A 168 -6.50 4.43 -12.70
N GLN A 169 -7.66 4.47 -13.35
CA GLN A 169 -8.36 5.72 -13.62
C GLN A 169 -9.87 5.57 -13.53
N LEU A 170 -10.52 6.52 -12.85
CA LEU A 170 -11.97 6.71 -12.84
C LEU A 170 -12.30 8.02 -13.53
N ARG A 171 -13.17 7.98 -14.53
CA ARG A 171 -13.65 9.16 -15.25
C ARG A 171 -15.13 9.04 -15.58
N ASN A 172 -15.82 10.16 -15.74
CA ASN A 172 -17.19 10.15 -16.25
C ASN A 172 -17.23 10.11 -17.79
N ASP A 173 -18.44 10.01 -18.35
CA ASP A 173 -18.77 10.11 -19.77
C ASP A 173 -18.25 11.40 -20.45
N LYS A 174 -18.23 12.52 -19.73
CA LYS A 174 -17.68 13.82 -20.18
C LYS A 174 -16.14 13.86 -20.14
N GLY A 175 -15.48 12.77 -19.75
CA GLY A 175 -14.02 12.69 -19.66
C GLY A 175 -13.39 13.35 -18.44
N LYS A 176 -14.19 13.89 -17.50
CA LYS A 176 -13.69 14.42 -16.22
C LYS A 176 -13.15 13.29 -15.38
N VAL A 177 -11.88 13.39 -14.99
CA VAL A 177 -11.20 12.42 -14.13
C VAL A 177 -11.53 12.70 -12.67
N PHE A 178 -12.01 11.69 -11.95
CA PHE A 178 -12.29 11.72 -10.52
C PHE A 178 -11.21 11.00 -9.71
N TYR A 179 -10.49 10.07 -10.33
CA TYR A 179 -9.42 9.32 -9.70
C TYR A 179 -8.35 8.92 -10.71
N GLU A 180 -7.08 9.02 -10.32
CA GLU A 180 -5.94 8.54 -11.09
C GLU A 180 -4.84 8.06 -10.13
N GLU A 181 -4.29 6.87 -10.37
CA GLU A 181 -3.18 6.32 -9.59
C GLU A 181 -2.25 5.49 -10.47
N ASN A 182 -0.96 5.63 -10.17
CA ASN A 182 0.09 4.75 -10.66
C ASN A 182 0.61 3.88 -9.53
N SER A 183 0.62 2.56 -9.70
CA SER A 183 1.04 1.61 -8.67
C SER A 183 2.03 0.59 -9.20
N ARG A 184 3.01 0.23 -8.36
CA ARG A 184 3.97 -0.86 -8.56
C ARG A 184 3.88 -1.90 -7.45
N GLN A 185 2.80 -1.89 -6.66
CA GLN A 185 2.66 -2.80 -5.52
C GLN A 185 2.58 -4.26 -5.97
N VAL A 186 3.20 -5.16 -5.21
CA VAL A 186 3.22 -6.62 -5.48
C VAL A 186 1.82 -7.23 -5.44
N ALA A 187 0.99 -6.74 -4.52
CA ALA A 187 -0.41 -7.07 -4.39
C ALA A 187 -1.17 -5.79 -4.09
N TYR A 188 -2.39 -5.69 -4.61
CA TYR A 188 -3.25 -4.52 -4.42
C TYR A 188 -4.67 -4.98 -4.18
N ASN A 189 -5.29 -4.47 -3.13
CA ASN A 189 -6.67 -4.73 -2.74
C ASN A 189 -7.26 -3.44 -2.19
N ARG A 190 -7.98 -2.71 -3.04
CA ARG A 190 -8.56 -1.41 -2.66
C ARG A 190 -10.05 -1.37 -2.90
N ARG A 191 -10.75 -0.78 -1.93
CA ARG A 191 -12.16 -0.43 -2.01
C ARG A 191 -12.29 1.06 -2.33
N PHE A 192 -13.06 1.37 -3.35
CA PHE A 192 -13.43 2.73 -3.74
C PHE A 192 -14.87 2.96 -3.29
N GLN A 193 -15.08 3.94 -2.41
CA GLN A 193 -16.40 4.42 -2.06
C GLN A 193 -16.79 5.46 -3.10
N LEU A 194 -17.85 5.18 -3.85
CA LEU A 194 -18.35 5.97 -4.98
C LEU A 194 -19.68 6.66 -4.64
N ALA A 195 -20.17 6.55 -3.40
CA ALA A 195 -21.46 7.09 -2.98
C ALA A 195 -21.56 8.61 -3.13
N ASP A 196 -20.43 9.32 -3.04
CA ASP A 196 -20.36 10.78 -3.18
C ASP A 196 -20.25 11.24 -4.64
N LEU A 197 -20.25 10.30 -5.61
CA LEU A 197 -20.23 10.66 -7.02
C LEU A 197 -21.62 11.10 -7.49
N PRO A 198 -21.71 12.17 -8.30
CA PRO A 198 -22.96 12.55 -8.96
C PRO A 198 -23.57 11.42 -9.78
N ASP A 199 -24.88 11.48 -9.99
CA ASP A 199 -25.56 10.59 -10.91
C ASP A 199 -24.98 10.72 -12.33
N GLY A 200 -24.84 9.59 -13.02
CA GLY A 200 -24.27 9.53 -14.36
C GLY A 200 -23.45 8.29 -14.66
N THR A 201 -22.86 8.26 -15.86
CA THR A 201 -22.05 7.12 -16.33
C THR A 201 -20.57 7.32 -16.04
N TYR A 202 -19.94 6.26 -15.53
CA TYR A 202 -18.54 6.23 -15.13
C TYR A 202 -17.79 5.07 -15.78
N HIS A 203 -16.54 5.34 -16.12
CA HIS A 203 -15.60 4.38 -16.67
C HIS A 203 -14.45 4.21 -15.68
N PHE A 204 -14.29 2.99 -15.16
CA PHE A 204 -13.10 2.62 -14.40
C PHE A 204 -12.19 1.76 -15.27
N VAL A 205 -10.94 2.19 -15.41
CA VAL A 205 -9.94 1.57 -16.28
C VAL A 205 -8.72 1.21 -15.46
N VAL A 206 -8.31 -0.06 -15.55
CA VAL A 206 -7.04 -0.56 -15.03
C VAL A 206 -6.18 -1.00 -16.21
N LYS A 207 -4.98 -0.43 -16.35
CA LYS A 207 -4.03 -0.78 -17.42
C LYS A 207 -2.75 -1.32 -16.80
N ALA A 208 -2.30 -2.46 -17.29
CA ALA A 208 -0.99 -3.04 -17.00
C ALA A 208 -0.32 -3.46 -18.33
N LYS A 209 0.97 -3.79 -18.31
CA LYS A 209 1.68 -4.26 -19.52
C LYS A 209 0.92 -5.45 -20.15
N GLY A 210 0.38 -5.25 -21.35
CA GLY A 210 -0.34 -6.28 -22.11
C GLY A 210 -1.74 -6.62 -21.61
N LYS A 211 -2.28 -5.91 -20.60
CA LYS A 211 -3.63 -6.13 -20.08
C LYS A 211 -4.36 -4.83 -19.80
N ARG A 212 -5.64 -4.79 -20.15
CA ARG A 212 -6.52 -3.68 -19.86
C ARG A 212 -7.86 -4.24 -19.38
N LEU A 213 -8.27 -3.82 -18.20
CA LEU A 213 -9.58 -4.15 -17.65
C LEU A 213 -10.38 -2.86 -17.55
N GLN A 214 -11.60 -2.88 -18.08
CA GLN A 214 -12.50 -1.72 -18.06
C GLN A 214 -13.88 -2.16 -17.58
N ARG A 215 -14.50 -1.33 -16.74
CA ARG A 215 -15.89 -1.49 -16.29
C ARG A 215 -16.64 -0.17 -16.50
N VAL A 216 -17.85 -0.30 -17.04
CA VAL A 216 -18.77 0.82 -17.23
C VAL A 216 -19.87 0.69 -16.18
N MET A 217 -20.02 1.74 -15.39
CA MET A 217 -20.93 1.77 -14.26
C MET A 217 -21.84 2.98 -14.39
N PHE A 218 -23.04 2.87 -13.85
CA PHE A 218 -24.02 3.94 -13.78
C PHE A 218 -24.34 4.22 -12.32
N MET A 219 -24.25 5.49 -11.94
CA MET A 219 -24.64 5.99 -10.64
C MET A 219 -26.04 6.58 -10.74
N GLU A 220 -26.95 6.13 -9.88
CA GLU A 220 -28.31 6.65 -9.75
C GLU A 220 -28.73 6.66 -8.28
N ALA A 221 -29.08 7.83 -7.75
CA ALA A 221 -29.51 8.00 -6.36
C ALA A 221 -28.53 7.39 -5.34
N GLY A 222 -27.22 7.52 -5.60
CA GLY A 222 -26.16 6.97 -4.75
C GLY A 222 -25.97 5.44 -4.85
N GLN A 223 -26.68 4.77 -5.75
CA GLN A 223 -26.53 3.34 -6.05
C GLN A 223 -25.69 3.13 -7.31
N LEU A 224 -24.89 2.05 -7.30
CA LEU A 224 -24.00 1.69 -8.40
C LEU A 224 -24.57 0.50 -9.18
N HIS A 225 -24.85 0.74 -10.46
CA HIS A 225 -25.34 -0.26 -11.40
C HIS A 225 -24.21 -0.60 -12.38
N LEU A 226 -23.95 -1.89 -12.59
CA LEU A 226 -23.00 -2.34 -13.61
C LEU A 226 -23.73 -2.38 -14.96
N LEU A 227 -23.29 -1.55 -15.92
CA LEU A 227 -23.92 -1.48 -17.25
C LEU A 227 -23.41 -2.55 -18.21
N SER A 228 -22.15 -2.99 -18.06
CA SER A 228 -21.59 -4.04 -18.91
C SER A 228 -20.40 -4.72 -18.24
N GLU A 229 -20.39 -6.04 -18.35
CA GLU A 229 -19.29 -6.91 -17.98
C GLU A 229 -18.47 -7.16 -19.25
N GLU A 230 -17.31 -6.50 -19.34
CA GLU A 230 -16.31 -6.68 -20.40
C GLU A 230 -16.70 -6.19 -21.81
N LEU A 231 -16.23 -4.99 -22.18
CA LEU A 231 -16.00 -4.67 -23.59
C LEU A 231 -14.78 -5.48 -24.06
N PRO A 232 -14.84 -6.15 -25.23
CA PRO A 232 -13.65 -6.74 -25.83
C PRO A 232 -12.55 -5.67 -25.95
N PRO A 233 -11.27 -6.06 -25.86
CA PRO A 233 -10.18 -5.11 -26.03
C PRO A 233 -10.40 -4.32 -27.33
N PRO A 234 -10.35 -2.98 -27.30
CA PRO A 234 -10.55 -2.19 -28.50
C PRO A 234 -9.54 -2.65 -29.55
N THR A 235 -10.06 -3.14 -30.67
CA THR A 235 -9.29 -3.69 -31.78
C THR A 235 -8.67 -2.57 -32.61
N GLU A 236 -7.86 -1.66 -32.04
CA GLU A 236 -7.35 -0.53 -32.83
C GLU A 236 -5.92 -0.03 -32.48
N PRO A 237 -5.20 0.53 -33.49
CA PRO A 237 -3.75 0.45 -33.65
C PRO A 237 -2.95 1.54 -32.91
N HIS A 238 -3.56 2.26 -31.98
CA HIS A 238 -2.95 3.44 -31.33
C HIS A 238 -2.01 3.11 -30.15
N TYR A 239 -1.69 1.84 -29.92
CA TYR A 239 -0.86 1.39 -28.80
C TYR A 239 0.64 1.72 -28.98
N ALA A 240 1.09 1.92 -30.21
CA ALA A 240 2.49 2.24 -30.52
C ALA A 240 2.93 3.58 -29.92
N ASP A 241 2.08 4.62 -29.98
CA ASP A 241 2.44 5.98 -29.56
C ASP A 241 2.73 6.13 -28.05
N TYR A 242 2.13 5.30 -27.20
CA TYR A 242 2.34 5.38 -25.75
C TYR A 242 3.64 4.70 -25.31
N LEU A 243 4.01 3.58 -25.93
CA LEU A 243 5.31 2.93 -25.69
C LEU A 243 6.46 3.76 -26.26
N GLN A 244 6.23 4.47 -27.38
CA GLN A 244 7.23 5.34 -27.98
C GLN A 244 7.54 6.56 -27.11
N LYS A 245 6.56 7.13 -26.41
CA LYS A 245 6.78 8.21 -25.44
C LYS A 245 7.49 7.75 -24.15
N GLU A 246 7.29 6.51 -23.72
CA GLU A 246 8.01 5.93 -22.58
C GLU A 246 9.49 5.65 -22.93
N ALA A 247 9.75 5.16 -24.16
CA ALA A 247 11.10 4.97 -24.67
C ALA A 247 11.86 6.30 -24.94
N LEU A 248 11.15 7.37 -25.32
CA LEU A 248 11.75 8.70 -25.52
C LEU A 248 11.99 9.47 -24.21
N GLY A 249 11.22 9.18 -23.15
CA GLY A 249 11.39 9.81 -21.83
C GLY A 249 12.62 9.35 -21.06
N GLU A 250 13.07 8.10 -21.24
CA GLU A 250 14.28 7.57 -20.59
C GLU A 250 15.59 8.05 -21.25
N ALA A 251 15.54 8.65 -22.45
CA ALA A 251 16.71 9.11 -23.17
C ALA A 251 17.16 10.54 -22.82
N GLN A 252 16.37 11.32 -22.06
CA GLN A 252 16.70 12.71 -21.70
C GLN A 252 17.21 12.89 -20.25
N ILE A 253 17.47 11.80 -19.54
CA ILE A 253 18.13 11.83 -18.22
C ILE A 253 19.44 11.04 -18.32
N LYS A 254 20.36 11.54 -19.15
CA LYS A 254 21.79 11.21 -19.12
C LYS A 254 22.60 12.42 -19.59
#